data_AF-J3KSF1-F1
#
_entry.id   AF-J3KSF1-F1
#
_cell.length_a   1.000
_cell.length_b   1.000
_cell.length_c   1.000
_cell.angle_alpha   90.00
_cell.angle_beta   90.00
_cell.angle_gamma   90.00
#
_symmetry.space_group_name_H-M   'P 1'
#
loop_
_entity.id
_entity.type
_entity.pdbx_description
1 polymer ?
#
loop_
_entity_poly.entity_id
_entity_poly.type
_entity_poly.pdbx_seq_one_letter_code
_entity_poly.pdbx_strand_id
1 'polypeptide(L)'
;MGSTDSKLNFRKAVIQLTTKTQAVEKLVQGAESGCHSEKEKQIVLNCSRLLTRVLPYIFEDPDWRGFFWSTVPGAGRGGGEEDDEHARPLAESLLLAIADLLFCPDFTVQSHRR
;
A
#
# COMPACT_ATOMS: atom_id res chain seq x y z
N MET A 1 16.57 24.12 -16.12
CA MET A 1 15.42 24.28 -15.20
C MET A 1 14.35 23.30 -15.63
N GLY A 2 14.11 22.23 -14.85
CA GLY A 2 13.09 21.22 -15.21
C GLY A 2 11.70 21.82 -15.08
N SER A 3 10.90 21.75 -16.16
CA SER A 3 9.53 22.26 -16.22
C SER A 3 8.69 21.65 -15.09
N THR A 4 7.72 22.40 -14.58
CA THR A 4 6.71 21.93 -13.61
C THR A 4 6.05 20.61 -14.04
N ASP A 5 5.89 20.41 -15.36
CA ASP A 5 5.42 19.14 -15.93
C ASP A 5 6.37 17.97 -15.68
N SER A 6 7.68 18.17 -15.73
CA SER A 6 8.66 17.10 -15.48
C SER A 6 8.62 16.64 -14.02
N LYS A 7 8.38 17.56 -13.08
CA LYS A 7 8.21 17.23 -11.65
C LYS A 7 6.87 16.54 -11.40
N LEU A 8 5.80 16.98 -12.06
CA LEU A 8 4.50 16.33 -12.00
C LEU A 8 4.58 14.91 -12.57
N ASN A 9 5.16 14.73 -13.76
CA ASN A 9 5.36 13.42 -14.38
C ASN A 9 6.26 12.51 -13.55
N PHE A 10 7.30 13.03 -12.88
CA PHE A 10 8.12 12.25 -11.96
C PHE A 10 7.34 11.83 -10.71
N ARG A 11 6.53 12.72 -10.13
CA ARG A 11 5.61 12.36 -9.04
C ARG A 11 4.61 11.31 -9.49
N LYS A 12 4.03 11.46 -10.69
CA LYS A 12 3.12 10.49 -11.28
C LYS A 12 3.79 9.13 -11.51
N ALA A 13 5.03 9.12 -12.01
CA ALA A 13 5.80 7.89 -12.19
C ALA A 13 6.18 7.24 -10.85
N VAL A 14 6.59 8.02 -9.84
CA VAL A 14 6.94 7.52 -8.51
C VAL A 14 5.71 6.95 -7.82
N ILE A 15 4.58 7.65 -7.84
CA ILE A 15 3.36 7.14 -7.23
C ILE A 15 2.89 5.91 -8.01
N GLN A 16 2.86 5.89 -9.36
CA GLN A 16 2.61 4.64 -10.09
C GLN A 16 3.59 3.51 -9.72
N LEU A 17 4.90 3.75 -9.64
CA LEU A 17 5.88 2.73 -9.27
C LEU A 17 5.76 2.24 -7.83
N THR A 18 5.27 3.09 -6.90
CA THR A 18 5.19 2.77 -5.47
C THR A 18 3.81 2.30 -5.02
N THR A 19 2.73 2.82 -5.62
CA THR A 19 1.34 2.48 -5.27
C THR A 19 0.70 1.48 -6.21
N LYS A 20 1.24 1.23 -7.42
CA LYS A 20 0.55 0.35 -8.36
C LYS A 20 0.32 -1.04 -7.81
N THR A 21 1.10 -1.53 -6.84
CA THR A 21 0.73 -2.76 -6.08
C THR A 21 1.71 -3.12 -4.97
N GLN A 22 3.01 -2.98 -5.22
CA GLN A 22 4.00 -3.73 -4.44
C GLN A 22 4.06 -3.37 -2.94
N ALA A 23 3.93 -2.11 -2.56
CA ALA A 23 4.02 -1.73 -1.14
C ALA A 23 2.78 -2.16 -0.35
N VAL A 24 1.57 -1.98 -0.89
CA VAL A 24 0.32 -2.39 -0.24
C VAL A 24 0.20 -3.91 -0.24
N GLU A 25 0.54 -4.60 -1.33
CA GLU A 25 0.58 -6.07 -1.38
C GLU A 25 1.52 -6.66 -0.34
N LYS A 26 2.72 -6.08 -0.18
CA LYS A 26 3.68 -6.56 0.84
C LYS A 26 3.19 -6.30 2.25
N LEU A 27 2.42 -5.23 2.46
CA LEU A 27 1.81 -4.90 3.75
C LEU A 27 0.67 -5.88 4.06
N VAL A 28 -0.19 -6.19 3.08
CA VAL A 28 -1.22 -7.24 3.17
C VAL A 28 -0.59 -8.60 3.44
N GLN A 29 0.44 -8.98 2.69
CA GLN A 29 1.14 -10.25 2.87
C GLN A 29 1.75 -10.38 4.28
N GLY A 30 2.35 -9.30 4.79
CA GLY A 30 2.91 -9.29 6.14
C GLY A 30 1.84 -9.33 7.24
N ALA A 31 0.68 -8.73 7.00
CA ALA A 31 -0.47 -8.83 7.89
C ALA A 31 -1.04 -10.26 7.92
N GLU A 32 -1.26 -10.87 6.74
CA GLU A 32 -1.72 -12.26 6.59
C GLU A 32 -0.76 -13.26 7.23
N SER A 33 0.55 -13.02 7.15
CA SER A 33 1.58 -13.90 7.74
C SER A 33 1.88 -13.63 9.21
N GLY A 34 1.29 -12.60 9.83
CA GLY A 34 1.56 -12.26 11.23
C GLY A 34 3.00 -11.82 11.51
N CYS A 35 3.77 -11.40 10.50
CA CYS A 35 5.12 -10.84 10.64
C CYS A 35 6.11 -11.71 11.44
N HIS A 36 6.16 -13.02 11.18
CA HIS A 36 6.95 -13.97 11.98
C HIS A 36 8.47 -13.82 11.86
N SER A 37 9.00 -13.30 10.74
CA SER A 37 10.44 -13.10 10.56
C SER A 37 10.87 -11.63 10.67
N GLU A 38 12.09 -11.39 11.15
CA GLU A 38 12.67 -10.03 11.22
C GLU A 38 12.74 -9.36 9.84
N LYS A 39 12.96 -10.17 8.79
CA LYS A 39 12.96 -9.71 7.41
C LYS A 39 11.58 -9.19 6.98
N GLU A 40 10.51 -9.92 7.31
CA GLU A 40 9.13 -9.47 7.02
C GLU A 40 8.78 -8.21 7.81
N LYS A 41 9.13 -8.17 9.10
CA LYS A 41 8.95 -6.96 9.92
C LYS A 41 9.60 -5.74 9.28
N GLN A 42 10.86 -5.88 8.84
CA GLN A 42 11.58 -4.81 8.16
C GLN A 42 10.92 -4.40 6.83
N ILE A 43 10.42 -5.37 6.04
CA ILE A 43 9.69 -5.09 4.79
C ILE A 43 8.43 -4.28 5.09
N VAL A 44 7.59 -4.72 6.03
CA VAL A 44 6.34 -4.04 6.41
C VAL A 44 6.61 -2.63 6.94
N LEU A 45 7.65 -2.46 7.77
CA LEU A 45 8.07 -1.14 8.26
C LEU A 45 8.53 -0.22 7.12
N ASN A 46 9.26 -0.76 6.13
CA ASN A 46 9.69 0.02 4.98
C ASN A 46 8.50 0.42 4.09
N CYS A 47 7.57 -0.50 3.84
CA CYS A 47 6.33 -0.22 3.11
C CYS A 47 5.51 0.84 3.84
N SER A 48 5.33 0.73 5.15
CA SER A 48 4.63 1.72 5.98
C SER A 48 5.27 3.10 5.85
N ARG A 49 6.59 3.21 6.01
CA ARG A 49 7.35 4.47 5.87
C ARG A 49 7.22 5.10 4.49
N LEU A 50 7.16 4.29 3.44
CA LEU A 50 6.98 4.76 2.07
C LEU A 50 5.55 5.28 1.88
N LEU A 51 4.55 4.49 2.27
CA LEU A 51 3.13 4.82 2.11
C LEU A 51 2.76 6.10 2.88
N THR A 52 3.25 6.28 4.12
CA THR A 52 3.00 7.52 4.88
C THR A 52 3.59 8.76 4.20
N ARG A 53 4.66 8.63 3.42
CA ARG A 53 5.23 9.74 2.64
C ARG A 53 4.50 9.98 1.32
N VAL A 54 3.97 8.93 0.71
CA VAL A 54 3.30 9.00 -0.59
C VAL A 54 1.84 9.46 -0.45
N LEU A 55 1.14 9.04 0.60
CA LEU A 55 -0.27 9.33 0.84
C LEU A 55 -0.64 10.83 0.76
N PRO A 56 0.12 11.78 1.34
CA PRO A 56 -0.20 13.20 1.20
C PRO A 56 -0.29 13.64 -0.26
N TYR A 57 0.63 13.18 -1.12
CA TYR A 57 0.64 13.52 -2.54
C TYR A 57 -0.53 12.89 -3.32
N ILE A 58 -1.02 11.72 -2.89
CA ILE A 58 -2.22 11.09 -3.48
C ILE A 58 -3.45 11.98 -3.24
N PHE A 59 -3.54 12.61 -2.06
CA PHE A 59 -4.69 13.43 -1.70
C PHE A 59 -4.64 14.87 -2.23
N GLU A 60 -3.49 15.32 -2.74
CA GLU A 60 -3.31 16.62 -3.39
C GLU A 60 -3.87 16.66 -4.83
N ASP A 61 -3.94 15.51 -5.51
CA ASP A 61 -4.36 15.40 -6.92
C ASP A 61 -5.67 14.56 -7.04
N PRO A 62 -6.78 15.14 -7.55
CA PRO A 62 -8.06 14.45 -7.70
C PRO A 62 -8.00 13.16 -8.51
N ASP A 63 -7.15 13.10 -9.55
CA ASP A 63 -7.01 11.91 -10.40
C ASP A 63 -6.44 10.73 -9.59
N TRP A 64 -5.51 11.04 -8.68
CA TRP A 64 -4.83 10.07 -7.82
C TRP A 64 -5.70 9.61 -6.69
N ARG A 65 -6.51 10.51 -6.14
CA ARG A 65 -7.53 10.17 -5.16
C ARG A 65 -8.55 9.22 -5.77
N GLY A 66 -9.01 9.48 -7.00
CA GLY A 66 -9.86 8.57 -7.75
C GLY A 66 -9.23 7.19 -7.92
N PHE A 67 -7.95 7.14 -8.33
CA PHE A 67 -7.21 5.89 -8.48
C PHE A 67 -7.10 5.09 -7.17
N PHE A 68 -6.78 5.75 -6.05
CA PHE A 68 -6.60 5.09 -4.74
C PHE A 68 -7.87 4.41 -4.23
N TRP A 69 -9.03 4.98 -4.52
CA TRP A 69 -10.35 4.44 -4.15
C TRP A 69 -10.99 3.60 -5.25
N SER A 70 -10.44 3.60 -6.47
CA SER A 70 -10.91 2.74 -7.55
C SER A 70 -10.46 1.30 -7.35
N THR A 71 -11.27 0.38 -7.85
CA THR A 71 -10.87 -1.00 -8.08
C THR A 71 -9.99 -1.01 -9.33
N VAL A 72 -8.81 -1.61 -9.25
CA VAL A 72 -7.95 -1.75 -10.44
C VAL A 72 -8.37 -3.02 -11.16
N PRO A 73 -8.84 -2.95 -12.42
CA PRO A 73 -9.16 -4.13 -13.21
C PRO A 73 -7.92 -5.04 -13.32
N GLY A 74 -8.07 -6.33 -13.02
CA GLY A 74 -6.97 -7.30 -12.98
C GLY A 74 -6.12 -7.28 -11.70
N ALA A 75 -6.50 -6.53 -10.66
CA ALA A 75 -5.92 -6.65 -9.31
C ALA A 75 -6.62 -7.73 -8.46
N GLY A 76 -7.73 -8.30 -8.96
CA GLY A 76 -8.33 -9.51 -8.42
C GLY A 76 -7.34 -10.67 -8.50
N ARG A 77 -7.21 -11.43 -7.40
CA ARG A 77 -6.39 -12.64 -7.33
C ARG A 77 -7.05 -13.75 -8.19
N GLY A 78 -7.03 -13.63 -9.51
CA GLY A 78 -7.54 -14.66 -10.43
C GLY A 78 -8.31 -14.07 -11.61
N GLY A 79 -7.72 -14.10 -12.81
CA GLY A 79 -8.29 -13.50 -14.00
C GLY A 79 -9.68 -14.01 -14.37
N GLY A 80 -10.67 -13.12 -14.34
CA GLY A 80 -12.00 -13.27 -14.90
C GLY A 80 -12.77 -11.96 -14.77
N GLU A 81 -13.57 -11.59 -15.77
CA GLU A 81 -14.35 -10.33 -15.79
C GLU A 81 -15.35 -10.21 -14.62
N GLU A 82 -15.76 -11.34 -14.01
CA GLU A 82 -16.62 -11.39 -12.82
C GLU A 82 -15.86 -11.10 -11.50
N ASP A 83 -14.56 -11.36 -11.45
CA ASP A 83 -13.71 -11.14 -10.25
C ASP A 83 -13.34 -9.65 -10.09
N ASP A 84 -13.33 -8.90 -11.21
CA ASP A 84 -13.08 -7.46 -11.24
C ASP A 84 -14.21 -6.64 -10.61
N GLU A 85 -15.46 -7.13 -10.64
CA GLU A 85 -16.60 -6.48 -9.97
C GLU A 85 -16.51 -6.57 -8.44
N HIS A 86 -15.78 -7.56 -7.93
CA HIS A 86 -15.51 -7.76 -6.50
C HIS A 86 -14.09 -7.34 -6.08
N ALA A 87 -13.29 -6.82 -7.00
CA ALA A 87 -11.92 -6.42 -6.71
C ALA A 87 -11.91 -5.33 -5.64
N ARG A 88 -11.21 -5.57 -4.54
CA ARG A 88 -11.13 -4.63 -3.42
C ARG A 88 -10.31 -3.39 -3.83
N PRO A 89 -10.79 -2.15 -3.56
CA PRO A 89 -9.99 -0.96 -3.76
C PRO A 89 -8.65 -0.99 -3.01
N LEU A 90 -7.64 -0.29 -3.56
CA LEU A 90 -6.32 -0.19 -2.93
C LEU A 90 -6.41 0.42 -1.52
N ALA A 91 -7.25 1.44 -1.37
CA ALA A 91 -7.53 2.08 -0.09
C ALA A 91 -8.06 1.09 0.95
N GLU A 92 -9.05 0.26 0.59
CA GLU A 92 -9.64 -0.71 1.50
C GLU A 92 -8.62 -1.77 1.91
N SER A 93 -7.84 -2.29 0.96
CA SER A 93 -6.77 -3.26 1.25
C SER A 93 -5.71 -2.70 2.21
N LEU A 94 -5.32 -1.43 2.01
CA LEU A 94 -4.37 -0.76 2.90
C LEU A 94 -4.93 -0.58 4.32
N LEU A 95 -6.18 -0.12 4.42
CA LEU A 95 -6.81 0.14 5.72
C LEU A 95 -6.97 -1.15 6.55
N LEU A 96 -7.41 -2.24 5.91
CA LEU A 96 -7.54 -3.54 6.56
C LEU A 96 -6.17 -4.07 7.02
N ALA A 97 -5.17 -4.04 6.15
CA ALA A 97 -3.85 -4.53 6.51
C ALA A 97 -3.18 -3.69 7.61
N ILE A 98 -3.38 -2.37 7.65
CA ILE A 98 -2.95 -1.54 8.78
C ILE A 98 -3.70 -1.92 10.07
N ALA A 99 -5.01 -2.13 9.99
CA ALA A 99 -5.80 -2.55 11.15
C ALA A 99 -5.29 -3.88 11.72
N ASP A 100 -5.03 -4.87 10.87
CA ASP A 100 -4.48 -6.16 11.28
C ASP A 100 -3.08 -6.02 11.90
N LEU A 101 -2.21 -5.21 11.30
CA LEU A 101 -0.87 -4.95 11.82
C LEU A 101 -0.90 -4.23 13.18
N LEU A 102 -1.87 -3.34 13.43
CA LEU A 102 -2.03 -2.67 14.73
C LEU A 102 -2.20 -3.67 15.88
N PHE A 103 -2.90 -4.77 15.63
CA PHE A 103 -3.14 -5.85 16.58
C PHE A 103 -2.19 -7.04 16.43
N CYS A 104 -1.19 -6.95 15.55
CA CYS A 104 -0.22 -8.02 15.32
C CYS A 104 0.74 -8.15 16.52
N PRO A 105 0.75 -9.32 17.21
CA PRO A 105 1.63 -9.54 18.36
C PRO A 105 3.11 -9.36 18.00
N ASP A 106 3.90 -8.80 18.91
CA ASP A 106 5.35 -8.59 18.75
C ASP A 106 5.76 -7.76 17.51
N PHE A 107 4.82 -7.04 16.88
CA PHE A 107 5.07 -6.13 15.77
C PHE A 107 4.96 -4.65 16.19
N THR A 108 3.84 -4.23 16.79
CA THR A 108 3.59 -2.82 17.17
C THR A 108 4.02 -2.49 18.60
N VAL A 109 4.00 -3.47 19.49
CA VAL A 109 4.49 -3.36 20.86
C VAL A 109 5.63 -4.37 21.00
N GLN A 110 6.86 -3.87 21.17
CA GLN A 110 7.96 -4.74 21.55
C GLN A 110 7.61 -5.36 22.90
N SER A 111 7.51 -6.68 22.97
CA SER A 111 7.44 -7.36 24.26
C SER A 111 8.69 -6.98 25.04
N HIS A 112 8.53 -6.20 26.11
CA HIS A 112 9.60 -5.90 27.05
C HIS A 112 9.96 -7.19 27.80
N ARG A 113 10.57 -8.15 27.11
CA ARG A 113 11.09 -9.35 27.74
C ARG A 113 12.39 -8.96 28.44
N ARG A 114 12.26 -8.66 29.73
CA ARG A 114 13.37 -8.71 30.70
C ARG A 114 13.79 -10.16 30.93
#